data_AF-A0A7X9ZN63-F1
#
_entry.id   AF-A0A7X9ZN63-F1
#
_cell.length_a   1.000
_cell.length_b   1.000
_cell.length_c   1.000
_cell.angle_alpha   90.00
_cell.angle_beta   90.00
_cell.angle_gamma   90.00
#
_symmetry.space_group_name_H-M   'P 1'
#
loop_
_entity.id
_entity.type
_entity.pdbx_description
1 polymer ?
#
loop_
_entity_poly.entity_id
_entity_poly.type
_entity_poly.pdbx_seq_one_letter_code
_entity_poly.pdbx_strand_id
1 'polypeptide(L)'
;MSQDAEIAGLSFEEALKELERIVGRLESGEAALQEAIDLYERGDQLRKQCAARLDAAQARIEAIRLDTEGRPSGTGPFAAG
;
A
#
# COMPACT_ATOMS: atom_id res chain seq x y z
N MET A 1 -13.06 -8.44 -14.44
CA MET A 1 -11.78 -8.21 -13.74
C MET A 1 -12.09 -8.10 -12.26
N SER A 2 -11.22 -8.56 -11.37
CA SER A 2 -11.48 -8.60 -9.92
C SER A 2 -11.16 -7.26 -9.28
N GLN A 3 -11.95 -6.84 -8.27
CA GLN A 3 -11.72 -5.58 -7.54
C GLN A 3 -10.29 -5.47 -7.00
N ASP A 4 -9.69 -6.58 -6.55
CA ASP A 4 -8.30 -6.62 -6.07
C ASP A 4 -7.29 -6.09 -7.09
N ALA A 5 -7.49 -6.38 -8.39
CA ALA A 5 -6.58 -5.97 -9.45
C ALA A 5 -6.68 -4.46 -9.75
N GLU A 6 -7.86 -3.89 -9.57
CA GLU A 6 -8.09 -2.44 -9.71
C GLU A 6 -7.45 -1.69 -8.53
N ILE A 7 -7.64 -2.19 -7.30
CA ILE A 7 -7.06 -1.62 -6.07
C ILE A 7 -5.52 -1.70 -6.09
N ALA A 8 -4.95 -2.82 -6.53
CA ALA A 8 -3.50 -2.99 -6.65
C ALA A 8 -2.85 -1.96 -7.60
N GLY A 9 -3.59 -1.48 -8.60
CA GLY A 9 -3.13 -0.46 -9.55
C GLY A 9 -3.02 0.95 -8.95
N LEU A 10 -3.83 1.27 -7.92
CA LEU A 10 -3.94 2.63 -7.36
C LEU A 10 -2.62 3.12 -6.72
N SER A 11 -2.34 4.42 -6.88
CA SER A 11 -1.38 5.15 -6.04
C SER A 11 -1.82 5.20 -4.57
N PHE A 12 -0.94 5.66 -3.69
CA PHE A 12 -1.27 5.82 -2.27
C PHE A 12 -2.37 6.87 -2.07
N GLU A 13 -2.28 7.98 -2.78
CA GLU A 13 -3.20 9.12 -2.71
C GLU A 13 -4.59 8.75 -3.24
N GLU A 14 -4.68 7.98 -4.32
CA GLU A 14 -5.94 7.47 -4.85
C GLU A 14 -6.59 6.45 -3.91
N ALA A 15 -5.82 5.49 -3.40
CA ALA A 15 -6.31 4.49 -2.46
C ALA A 15 -6.78 5.11 -1.14
N LEU A 16 -6.06 6.11 -0.61
CA LEU A 16 -6.44 6.85 0.59
C LEU A 16 -7.73 7.65 0.37
N LYS A 17 -7.82 8.42 -0.72
CA LYS A 17 -9.01 9.22 -1.07
C LYS A 17 -10.25 8.34 -1.32
N GLU A 18 -10.07 7.09 -1.70
CA GLU A 18 -11.16 6.13 -1.78
C GLU A 18 -11.55 5.54 -0.43
N LEU A 19 -10.57 5.19 0.40
CA LEU A 19 -10.80 4.72 1.76
C LEU A 19 -11.55 5.78 2.60
N GLU A 20 -11.17 7.06 2.51
CA GLU A 20 -11.86 8.18 3.16
C GLU A 20 -13.34 8.28 2.76
N ARG A 21 -13.64 8.07 1.47
CA ARG A 21 -15.01 8.09 0.93
C ARG A 21 -15.84 6.93 1.47
N ILE A 22 -15.24 5.74 1.56
CA ILE A 22 -15.86 4.54 2.12
C ILE A 22 -16.15 4.74 3.61
N VAL A 23 -15.17 5.24 4.37
CA VAL A 23 -15.35 5.56 5.80
C VAL A 23 -16.49 6.56 5.99
N GLY A 24 -16.49 7.69 5.25
CA GLY A 24 -17.58 8.67 5.35
C GLY A 24 -18.97 8.12 4.96
N ARG A 25 -19.04 7.14 4.05
CA ARG A 25 -20.30 6.45 3.69
C ARG A 25 -20.77 5.46 4.75
N LEU A 26 -19.85 4.81 5.45
CA LEU A 26 -20.16 3.94 6.60
C LEU A 26 -20.59 4.77 7.82
N GLU A 27 -19.88 5.88 8.08
CA GLU A 27 -20.15 6.79 9.20
C GLU A 27 -21.47 7.56 9.07
N SER A 28 -21.97 7.81 7.84
CA SER A 28 -23.28 8.45 7.66
C SER A 28 -24.46 7.55 8.08
N GLY A 29 -24.25 6.23 8.20
CA GLY A 29 -25.30 5.27 8.54
C GLY A 29 -26.39 5.09 7.47
N GLU A 30 -26.21 5.67 6.29
CA GLU A 30 -27.17 5.60 5.17
C GLU A 30 -27.03 4.33 4.32
N ALA A 31 -25.94 3.59 4.48
CA ALA A 31 -25.69 2.36 3.74
C ALA A 31 -26.58 1.21 4.24
N ALA A 32 -27.20 0.47 3.32
CA ALA A 32 -27.92 -0.76 3.67
C ALA A 32 -26.95 -1.83 4.20
N LEU A 33 -27.42 -2.81 4.98
CA LEU A 33 -26.55 -3.83 5.60
C LEU A 33 -25.60 -4.52 4.60
N GLN A 34 -26.08 -4.89 3.41
CA GLN A 34 -25.24 -5.51 2.39
C GLN A 34 -24.21 -4.50 1.82
N GLU A 35 -24.64 -3.28 1.50
CA GLU A 35 -23.76 -2.19 1.05
C GLU A 35 -22.66 -1.91 2.08
N ALA A 36 -22.99 -1.92 3.38
CA ALA A 36 -22.03 -1.72 4.46
C ALA A 36 -20.98 -2.85 4.57
N ILE A 37 -21.36 -4.10 4.29
CA ILE A 37 -20.44 -5.24 4.22
C ILE A 37 -19.51 -5.07 3.01
N ASP A 38 -20.05 -4.81 1.83
CA ASP A 38 -19.29 -4.64 0.59
C ASP A 38 -18.29 -3.46 0.70
N LEU A 39 -18.74 -2.34 1.30
CA LEU A 39 -17.92 -1.17 1.63
C LEU A 39 -16.79 -1.52 2.61
N TYR A 40 -17.08 -2.31 3.65
CA TYR A 40 -16.07 -2.72 4.63
C TYR A 40 -14.98 -3.61 4.00
N GLU A 41 -15.37 -4.60 3.18
CA GLU A 41 -14.42 -5.47 2.47
C GLU A 41 -13.51 -4.67 1.53
N ARG A 42 -14.08 -3.74 0.74
CA ARG A 42 -13.31 -2.85 -0.12
C ARG A 42 -12.39 -1.91 0.67
N GLY A 43 -12.87 -1.39 1.81
CA GLY A 43 -12.07 -0.58 2.73
C GLY A 43 -10.88 -1.35 3.33
N ASP A 44 -11.06 -2.63 3.64
CA ASP A 44 -9.99 -3.51 4.13
C ASP A 44 -8.89 -3.74 3.07
N GLN A 45 -9.28 -3.98 1.82
CA GLN A 45 -8.38 -4.09 0.67
C GLN A 45 -7.58 -2.78 0.45
N LEU A 46 -8.26 -1.63 0.46
CA LEU A 46 -7.61 -0.32 0.30
C LEU A 46 -6.64 -0.01 1.44
N ARG A 47 -7.00 -0.33 2.70
CA ARG A 47 -6.10 -0.19 3.85
C ARG A 47 -4.83 -1.03 3.68
N LYS A 48 -4.95 -2.28 3.21
CA LYS A 48 -3.82 -3.16 2.92
C LYS A 48 -2.92 -2.60 1.81
N GLN A 49 -3.51 -2.06 0.74
CA GLN A 49 -2.78 -1.41 -0.35
C GLN A 49 -2.03 -0.17 0.15
N CYS A 50 -2.66 0.70 0.95
CA CYS A 50 -2.01 1.86 1.55
C CYS A 50 -0.81 1.46 2.43
N ALA A 51 -0.95 0.44 3.28
CA ALA A 51 0.15 -0.09 4.08
C ALA A 51 1.31 -0.58 3.21
N ALA A 52 1.02 -1.44 2.21
CA ALA A 52 2.04 -1.97 1.30
C ALA A 52 2.80 -0.88 0.51
N ARG A 53 2.12 0.23 0.15
CA ARG A 53 2.75 1.39 -0.49
C ARG A 53 3.69 2.14 0.48
N LEU A 54 3.29 2.31 1.74
CA LEU A 54 4.12 2.94 2.78
C LEU A 54 5.34 2.08 3.13
N ASP A 55 5.17 0.77 3.32
CA ASP A 55 6.26 -0.17 3.58
C ASP A 55 7.30 -0.14 2.46
N ALA A 56 6.84 -0.14 1.20
CA ALA A 56 7.71 -0.04 0.02
C ALA A 56 8.42 1.33 -0.08
N ALA A 57 7.82 2.42 0.40
CA ALA A 57 8.45 3.73 0.47
C ALA A 57 9.52 3.78 1.57
N GLN A 58 9.22 3.25 2.77
CA GLN A 58 10.17 3.13 3.87
C GLN A 58 11.39 2.30 3.46
N ALA A 59 11.19 1.11 2.89
CA ALA A 59 12.29 0.24 2.44
C ALA A 59 13.23 0.93 1.43
N ARG A 60 12.72 1.82 0.57
CA ARG A 60 13.54 2.64 -0.34
C ARG A 60 14.35 3.71 0.41
N ILE A 61 13.76 4.37 1.39
CA ILE A 61 14.45 5.35 2.25
C ILE A 61 15.54 4.67 3.09
N GLU A 62 15.34 3.40 3.48
CA GLU A 62 16.32 2.61 4.25
C GLU A 62 17.42 1.96 3.42
N ALA A 63 17.22 1.79 2.11
CA ALA A 63 18.25 1.40 1.15
C ALA A 63 19.14 2.59 0.72
N ILE A 64 18.53 3.78 0.66
CA ILE A 64 19.21 5.06 0.92
C ILE A 64 19.59 5.09 2.43
N ARG A 65 20.40 6.04 2.92
CA ARG A 65 21.00 6.05 4.28
C ARG A 65 22.05 4.95 4.47
N LEU A 66 21.72 3.69 4.17
CA LEU A 66 22.70 2.59 4.16
C LEU A 66 23.80 2.84 3.10
N ASP A 67 23.45 3.45 1.97
CA ASP A 67 24.38 3.92 0.94
C ASP A 67 25.25 5.11 1.39
N THR A 68 24.71 5.96 2.28
CA THR A 68 25.30 7.24 2.69
C THR A 68 26.17 7.13 3.94
N GLU A 69 26.16 5.97 4.60
CA GLU A 69 27.19 5.54 5.57
C GLU A 69 28.45 4.95 4.90
N GLY A 70 28.57 5.03 3.57
CA GLY A 70 29.82 4.76 2.85
C GLY A 70 30.22 3.29 2.75
N ARG A 71 29.27 2.35 2.84
CA ARG A 71 29.50 0.90 2.75
C ARG A 71 28.98 0.34 1.41
N PRO A 72 29.79 -0.41 0.64
CA PRO A 72 29.40 -0.87 -0.70
C PRO A 72 28.35 -2.00 -0.64
N SER A 73 27.16 -1.75 -1.18
CA SER A 73 26.16 -2.78 -1.48
C SER A 73 26.52 -3.54 -2.77
N GLY A 74 27.63 -4.27 -2.74
CA GLY A 74 28.08 -5.03 -3.91
C GLY A 74 29.52 -5.54 -3.83
N THR A 75 29.79 -6.51 -2.95
CA THR A 75 30.99 -7.36 -3.04
C THR A 75 30.58 -8.80 -3.34
N GLY A 76 30.31 -9.09 -4.62
CA GLY A 76 30.35 -10.47 -5.10
C GLY A 76 31.78 -11.01 -5.01
N PRO A 77 31.99 -12.30 -4.70
CA PRO A 77 33.32 -12.85 -4.54
C PRO A 77 34.12 -12.74 -5.84
N PHE A 78 35.33 -12.17 -5.77
CA PHE A 78 36.29 -12.22 -6.86
C PHE A 78 36.81 -13.66 -6.97
N ALA A 79 36.29 -14.40 -7.94
CA ALA A 79 36.79 -15.74 -8.26
C ALA A 79 38.15 -15.64 -8.96
N ALA A 80 39.22 -15.60 -8.17
CA ALA A 80 40.54 -16.02 -8.64
C ALA A 80 40.50 -17.55 -8.87
N GLY A 81 40.94 -17.99 -10.04
CA GLY A 81 40.98 -19.41 -10.44
C GLY A 81 42.17 -20.17 -9.87
#